data_AF-A0A377QYI5-F1
#
_entry.id   AF-A0A377QYI5-F1
#
_cell.length_a   1.000
_cell.length_b   1.000
_cell.length_c   1.000
_cell.angle_alpha   90.00
_cell.angle_beta   90.00
_cell.angle_gamma   90.00
#
_symmetry.space_group_name_H-M   'P 1'
#
loop_
_entity.id
_entity.type
_entity.pdbx_description
1 polymer ?
#
loop_
_entity_poly.entity_id
_entity_poly.type
_entity_poly.pdbx_seq_one_letter_code
_entity_poly.pdbx_strand_id
1 'polypeptide(L)' 'MANSNSEHSKKLRQQTAAAFARAKLQSGEYVQMSVKGKAEDMAVIRAAMDKAGGSNVQALLKICKEWLGE' A
#
# COMPACT_ATOMS: atom_id res chain seq x y z
N MET A 1 1.21 16.67 32.46
CA MET A 1 1.72 16.13 31.17
C MET A 1 0.52 15.80 30.30
N ALA A 2 0.26 16.60 29.25
CA ALA A 2 -0.92 16.42 28.40
C ALA A 2 -0.79 15.13 27.60
N ASN A 3 -1.72 14.21 27.84
CA ASN A 3 -1.67 12.87 27.28
C ASN A 3 -1.99 12.96 25.78
N SER A 4 -0.96 12.96 24.95
CA SER A 4 -1.00 12.99 23.47
C SER A 4 -1.71 11.79 22.81
N ASN A 5 -2.46 11.02 23.61
CA ASN A 5 -3.12 9.77 23.30
C ASN A 5 -4.66 9.84 23.37
N SER A 6 -5.25 11.04 23.41
CA SER A 6 -6.70 11.15 23.24
C SER A 6 -7.09 10.65 21.84
N GLU A 7 -8.19 9.90 21.74
CA GLU A 7 -8.74 9.40 20.48
C GLU A 7 -8.86 10.49 19.40
N HIS A 8 -9.09 11.73 19.84
CA HIS A 8 -9.10 12.92 19.00
C HIS A 8 -7.76 13.19 18.29
N SER A 9 -6.62 13.07 18.99
CA SER A 9 -5.30 13.32 18.39
C SER A 9 -4.92 12.26 17.36
N LYS A 10 -5.31 10.99 17.59
CA LYS A 10 -5.10 9.89 16.65
C LYS A 10 -5.93 10.08 15.38
N LYS A 11 -7.21 10.44 15.53
CA LYS A 11 -8.10 10.75 14.39
C LYS A 11 -7.58 11.92 13.57
N LEU A 12 -7.10 12.98 14.23
CA LEU A 12 -6.51 14.13 13.54
C LEU A 12 -5.29 13.71 12.71
N ARG A 13 -4.35 12.96 13.30
CA ARG A 13 -3.16 12.44 12.59
C ARG A 13 -3.53 11.54 11.41
N GLN A 14 -4.52 10.66 11.57
CA GLN A 14 -5.01 9.80 10.48
C GLN A 14 -5.61 10.62 9.33
N GLN A 15 -6.37 11.67 9.63
CA GLN A 15 -6.93 12.57 8.63
C GLN A 15 -5.82 13.35 7.90
N THR A 16 -4.79 13.82 8.61
CA THR A 16 -3.64 14.49 8.00
C THR A 16 -2.84 13.56 7.10
N ALA A 17 -2.64 12.30 7.50
CA ALA A 17 -1.94 11.30 6.69
C ALA A 17 -2.72 10.95 5.41
N ALA A 18 -4.05 10.81 5.50
CA ALA A 18 -4.90 10.58 4.33
C ALA A 18 -4.90 11.77 3.37
N ALA A 19 -4.94 13.00 3.89
CA ALA A 19 -4.85 14.22 3.08
C ALA A 19 -3.49 14.34 2.38
N PHE A 20 -2.41 14.02 3.09
CA PHE A 20 -1.06 14.00 2.54
C PHE A 20 -0.91 12.94 1.43
N ALA A 21 -1.40 11.72 1.66
CA ALA A 21 -1.40 10.67 0.65
C ALA A 21 -2.19 11.08 -0.61
N ARG A 22 -3.34 11.74 -0.45
CA ARG A 22 -4.13 12.29 -1.58
C ARG A 22 -3.36 13.36 -2.34
N ALA A 23 -2.71 14.29 -1.65
CA ALA A 23 -1.90 15.33 -2.27
C ALA A 23 -0.73 14.73 -3.07
N LYS A 24 -0.11 13.66 -2.55
CA LYS A 24 0.96 12.92 -3.22
C LYS A 24 0.51 12.11 -4.45
N LEU A 25 -0.72 11.60 -4.42
CA LEU A 25 -1.34 11.00 -5.60
C LEU A 25 -1.66 12.07 -6.66
N GLN A 26 -2.09 13.26 -6.23
CA GLN A 26 -2.36 14.39 -7.12
C GLN A 26 -1.09 15.02 -7.71
N SER A 27 0.03 15.02 -6.99
CA SER A 27 1.32 15.52 -7.49
C SER A 27 2.00 14.57 -8.48
N GLY A 28 1.47 13.35 -8.67
CA GLY A 28 2.07 12.32 -9.52
C GLY A 28 3.29 11.62 -8.91
N GLU A 29 3.69 11.98 -7.69
CA GLU A 29 4.80 11.33 -6.96
C GLU A 29 4.44 9.88 -6.58
N TYR A 30 3.14 9.61 -6.39
CA TYR A 30 2.61 8.27 -6.17
C TYR A 30 1.53 7.96 -7.20
N VAL A 31 1.52 6.74 -7.71
CA VAL A 31 0.44 6.23 -8.57
C VAL A 31 -0.24 5.08 -7.86
N GLN A 32 -1.57 5.13 -7.81
CA GLN A 32 -2.38 4.06 -7.26
C GLN A 32 -2.95 3.21 -8.40
N MET A 33 -2.73 1.90 -8.33
CA MET A 33 -3.37 0.92 -9.20
C MET A 33 -4.40 0.12 -8.39
N SER A 34 -5.63 0.05 -8.89
CA SER A 34 -6.68 -0.80 -8.31
C SER A 34 -6.84 -2.06 -9.16
N VAL A 35 -6.66 -3.22 -8.55
CA VAL A 35 -6.83 -4.53 -9.22
C VAL A 35 -8.01 -5.26 -8.58
N LYS A 36 -8.92 -5.76 -9.43
CA LYS A 36 -10.04 -6.62 -9.02
C LYS A 36 -10.00 -7.89 -9.85
N GLY A 37 -10.20 -9.04 -9.22
CA GLY A 37 -10.19 -10.35 -9.85
C GLY A 37 -11.04 -11.34 -9.05
N LYS A 38 -11.14 -12.59 -9.53
CA LYS A 38 -11.81 -13.65 -8.77
C LYS A 38 -11.06 -13.93 -7.47
N ALA A 39 -11.76 -14.39 -6.44
CA ALA A 39 -11.16 -14.68 -5.14
C ALA A 39 -10.00 -15.70 -5.25
N GLU A 40 -10.16 -16.71 -6.10
CA GLU A 40 -9.16 -17.74 -6.37
C GLU A 40 -7.88 -17.15 -6.99
N ASP A 41 -8.03 -16.31 -8.03
CA ASP A 41 -6.90 -15.64 -8.69
C ASP A 41 -6.15 -14.73 -7.71
N MET A 42 -6.90 -13.97 -6.91
CA MET A 42 -6.32 -13.07 -5.90
C MET A 42 -5.59 -13.84 -4.79
N ALA A 43 -6.06 -15.03 -4.42
CA ALA A 43 -5.40 -15.89 -3.44
C ALA A 43 -4.05 -16.41 -3.96
N VAL A 44 -3.97 -16.80 -5.24
CA VAL A 44 -2.71 -17.22 -5.87
C VAL A 44 -1.72 -16.05 -5.92
N ILE A 45 -2.18 -14.87 -6.33
CA ILE A 45 -1.34 -13.66 -6.36
C ILE A 45 -0.82 -13.34 -4.95
N ARG A 46 -1.69 -13.43 -3.94
CA ARG A 46 -1.30 -13.18 -2.55
C ARG A 46 -0.22 -14.15 -2.07
N ALA A 47 -0.39 -15.44 -2.35
CA ALA A 47 0.60 -16.46 -1.98
C ALA A 47 1.95 -16.22 -2.66
N ALA A 48 1.96 -15.78 -3.94
CA ALA A 48 3.19 -15.41 -4.63
C ALA A 48 3.88 -14.20 -3.99
N MET A 49 3.10 -13.18 -3.61
CA MET A 49 3.62 -11.98 -2.93
C MET A 49 4.19 -12.32 -1.55
N ASP A 50 3.51 -13.17 -0.78
CA ASP A 50 3.97 -13.60 0.54
C ASP A 50 5.27 -14.41 0.44
N LYS A 51 5.41 -15.25 -0.60
CA LYS A 51 6.66 -15.96 -0.90
C LYS A 51 7.81 -15.02 -1.28
N ALA A 52 7.55 -13.97 -2.06
CA ALA A 52 8.56 -12.99 -2.47
C ALA A 52 9.05 -12.11 -1.29
N GLY A 53 8.17 -11.87 -0.32
CA GLY A 53 8.46 -11.18 0.95
C GLY A 53 8.71 -9.66 0.82
N GLY A 54 8.47 -8.94 1.92
CA GLY A 54 8.56 -7.48 2.01
C GLY A 54 7.19 -6.81 2.06
N SER A 55 7.12 -5.51 1.73
CA SER A 55 5.82 -4.83 1.58
C SER A 55 5.09 -5.30 0.32
N ASN A 56 3.77 -5.13 0.26
CA ASN A 56 2.97 -5.51 -0.92
C ASN A 56 3.55 -4.94 -2.24
N VAL A 57 3.99 -3.68 -2.25
CA VAL A 57 4.55 -3.05 -3.45
C VAL A 57 5.92 -3.63 -3.79
N GLN A 58 6.76 -3.91 -2.79
CA GLN A 58 8.09 -4.52 -3.01
C GLN A 58 7.97 -5.95 -3.53
N ALA A 59 7.09 -6.76 -2.94
CA ALA A 59 6.84 -8.13 -3.38
C ALA A 59 6.31 -8.16 -4.82
N LEU A 60 5.33 -7.31 -5.13
CA LEU A 60 4.78 -7.21 -6.49
C LEU A 60 5.85 -6.75 -7.48
N LEU A 61 6.67 -5.74 -7.13
CA LEU A 61 7.75 -5.26 -7.99
C LEU A 61 8.79 -6.35 -8.28
N LYS A 62 9.18 -7.14 -7.27
CA LYS A 62 10.11 -8.27 -7.48
C LYS A 62 9.57 -9.26 -8.51
N ILE A 63 8.31 -9.68 -8.35
CA ILE A 63 7.66 -10.63 -9.28
C ILE A 63 7.61 -10.05 -10.69
N CYS A 64 7.25 -8.77 -10.84
CA CYS A 64 7.19 -8.12 -12.14
C CYS A 64 8.58 -8.01 -12.80
N LYS A 65 9.62 -7.66 -12.03
CA LYS A 65 10.99 -7.59 -12.55
C LYS A 65 11.51 -8.95 -13.01
N GLU A 66 11.27 -9.98 -12.20
CA GLU A 66 11.64 -11.36 -12.56
C GLU A 66 10.95 -11.80 -13.86
N TRP A 67 9.67 -11.45 -14.05
CA TRP A 67 8.94 -11.74 -15.29
C TRP A 67 9.45 -10.97 -16.51
N LEU A 68 9.85 -9.71 -16.32
CA LEU A 68 10.40 -8.86 -17.38
C LEU A 68 11.88 -9.16 -17.69
N GLY A 69 12.57 -9.90 -16.83
CA GLY A 69 14.00 -10.20 -16.96
C GLY A 69 14.92 -9.05 -16.56
N GLU A 70 14.47 -8.17 -15.66
CA GLU A 70 15.23 -7.02 -15.13
C GLU A 70 15.95 -7.28 -13.80
#